data_AF-A0A819S5Q6-F1
#
_entry.id   AF-A0A819S5Q6-F1
#
_cell.length_a   1.000
_cell.length_b   1.000
_cell.length_c   1.000
_cell.angle_alpha   90.00
_cell.angle_beta   90.00
_cell.angle_gamma   90.00
#
_symmetry.space_group_name_H-M   'P 1'
#
loop_
_entity.id
_entity.type
_entity.pdbx_description
1 polymer ?
#
loop_
_entity_poly.entity_id
_entity_poly.type
_entity_poly.pdbx_seq_one_letter_code
_entity_poly.pdbx_strand_id
1 'polypeptide(L)'
;MKGNFSDIASLCDRIKHDTKLFEREILPFHILQTELSLSNTNATSNIYDAKKLPNQQDAIFMYSTMTKEIICIMEDDNLHENIIDFCRSQYANNRHVLNLIDEFDRDYALYSPITWYTRDGFLYKMLNKALRINDIKPLVLLHNYIRHLHQQLIEL
;
A
#
# COMPACT_ATOMS: atom_id res chain seq x y z
N MET A 1 17.75 46.31 0.27
CA MET A 1 17.79 44.89 -0.14
C MET A 1 16.93 44.11 0.83
N LYS A 2 15.67 43.80 0.47
CA LYS A 2 14.73 43.07 1.33
C LYS A 2 14.93 41.58 1.06
N GLY A 3 15.58 40.89 1.99
CA GLY A 3 15.75 39.45 1.98
C GLY A 3 14.41 38.74 2.09
N ASN A 4 14.29 37.65 1.35
CA ASN A 4 13.08 36.93 1.00
C ASN A 4 12.50 36.13 2.20
N PHE A 5 11.85 36.80 3.16
CA PHE A 5 11.17 36.12 4.29
C PHE A 5 9.91 35.33 3.87
N SER A 6 9.45 35.47 2.61
CA SER A 6 8.34 34.70 2.06
C SER A 6 8.68 33.22 1.82
N ASP A 7 9.97 32.90 1.72
CA ASP A 7 10.42 31.56 1.33
C ASP A 7 10.35 30.58 2.50
N ILE A 8 10.73 31.03 3.71
CA ILE A 8 10.78 30.18 4.91
C ILE A 8 9.37 29.75 5.35
N ALA A 9 8.39 30.65 5.30
CA ALA A 9 7.00 30.30 5.63
C ALA A 9 6.46 29.23 4.66
N SER A 10 6.70 29.40 3.36
CA SER A 10 6.30 28.44 2.33
C SER A 10 7.02 27.09 2.46
N LEU A 11 8.25 27.09 2.99
CA LEU A 11 9.05 25.89 3.22
C LEU A 11 8.53 25.14 4.46
N CYS A 12 8.20 25.86 5.53
CA CYS A 12 7.53 25.31 6.71
C CYS A 12 6.14 24.75 6.38
N ASP A 13 5.38 25.40 5.51
CA ASP A 13 4.06 24.91 5.10
C ASP A 13 4.18 23.65 4.24
N ARG A 14 5.18 23.59 3.35
CA ARG A 14 5.52 22.35 2.61
C ARG A 14 5.96 21.24 3.55
N ILE A 15 6.87 21.50 4.48
CA ILE A 15 7.32 20.49 5.45
C ILE A 15 6.13 20.03 6.32
N LYS A 16 5.27 20.93 6.78
CA LYS A 16 4.07 20.55 7.55
C LYS A 16 3.08 19.75 6.72
N HIS A 17 2.89 20.11 5.46
CA HIS A 17 2.04 19.38 4.53
C HIS A 17 2.60 17.98 4.27
N ASP A 18 3.91 17.87 4.00
CA ASP A 18 4.60 16.62 3.76
C ASP A 18 4.68 15.77 5.03
N THR A 19 4.80 16.38 6.21
CA THR A 19 4.73 15.68 7.50
C THR A 19 3.33 15.17 7.77
N LYS A 20 2.27 15.93 7.46
CA LYS A 20 0.88 15.47 7.58
C LYS A 20 0.52 14.40 6.56
N LEU A 21 1.05 14.51 5.34
CA LEU A 21 0.95 13.45 4.34
C LEU A 21 1.68 12.21 4.83
N PHE A 22 2.89 12.36 5.36
CA PHE A 22 3.68 11.26 5.93
C PHE A 22 2.98 10.64 7.15
N GLU A 23 2.36 11.42 8.04
CA GLU A 23 1.53 10.92 9.15
C GLU A 23 0.29 10.17 8.64
N ARG A 24 -0.43 10.71 7.65
CA ARG A 24 -1.58 10.03 7.01
C ARG A 24 -1.19 8.77 6.27
N GLU A 25 -0.02 8.76 5.66
CA GLU A 25 0.52 7.60 4.98
C GLU A 25 1.04 6.59 5.99
N ILE A 26 1.70 7.04 7.08
CA ILE A 26 2.28 6.23 8.14
C ILE A 26 1.25 5.46 8.91
N LEU A 27 0.04 6.00 9.13
CA LEU A 27 -0.99 5.37 9.95
C LEU A 27 -1.13 3.90 9.55
N PRO A 28 -0.49 2.99 10.31
CA PRO A 28 -0.50 1.59 9.97
C PRO A 28 -1.91 1.09 10.26
N PHE A 29 -2.13 -0.15 9.89
CA PHE A 29 -3.06 -1.11 10.49
C PHE A 29 -3.57 -0.80 11.94
N HIS A 30 -2.80 -0.09 12.76
CA HIS A 30 -3.10 0.39 14.11
C HIS A 30 -4.35 1.28 14.33
N ILE A 31 -4.88 2.01 13.34
CA ILE A 31 -6.17 2.72 13.57
C ILE A 31 -7.36 1.76 13.52
N LEU A 32 -7.36 0.79 12.60
CA LEU A 32 -8.37 -0.27 12.59
C LEU A 32 -8.29 -1.11 13.88
N GLN A 33 -7.11 -1.26 14.48
CA GLN A 33 -6.91 -1.89 15.79
C GLN A 33 -7.66 -1.18 16.93
N THR A 34 -7.81 0.14 16.87
CA THR A 34 -8.46 0.91 17.96
C THR A 34 -9.98 0.90 17.83
N GLU A 35 -10.52 1.03 16.61
CA GLU A 35 -11.96 1.01 16.39
C GLU A 35 -12.58 -0.38 16.63
N LEU A 36 -11.84 -1.46 16.32
CA LEU A 36 -12.25 -2.83 16.67
C LEU A 36 -12.21 -3.06 18.19
N SER A 37 -11.31 -2.42 18.92
CA SER A 37 -11.22 -2.53 20.39
C SER A 37 -12.37 -1.83 21.11
N LEU A 38 -12.86 -0.70 20.58
CA LEU A 38 -13.96 0.08 21.18
C LEU A 38 -15.35 -0.57 21.00
N SER A 39 -15.49 -1.54 20.09
CA SER A 39 -16.76 -2.24 19.90
C SER A 39 -16.98 -3.42 20.85
N ASN A 40 -15.99 -3.79 21.67
CA ASN A 40 -16.03 -5.03 22.48
C ASN A 40 -16.09 -4.82 24.01
N THR A 41 -16.30 -3.60 24.51
CA THR A 41 -16.30 -3.33 25.97
C THR A 41 -17.69 -3.26 26.61
N ASN A 42 -18.68 -4.00 26.09
CA ASN A 42 -20.02 -4.10 26.70
C ASN A 42 -20.46 -5.54 27.06
N ALA A 43 -19.54 -6.51 27.17
CA ALA A 43 -19.89 -7.88 27.54
C ALA A 43 -19.55 -8.16 29.01
N THR A 44 -20.51 -7.87 29.90
CA THR A 44 -20.53 -8.36 31.28
C THR A 44 -20.66 -9.89 31.31
N SER A 45 -19.63 -10.53 31.86
CA SER A 45 -19.62 -11.80 32.61
C SER A 45 -20.68 -12.87 32.27
N ASN A 46 -20.27 -13.91 31.56
CA ASN A 46 -20.66 -15.30 31.85
C ASN A 46 -19.45 -16.21 31.54
N ILE A 47 -18.97 -16.91 32.56
CA ILE A 47 -17.64 -17.55 32.65
C ILE A 47 -17.60 -18.97 32.04
N TYR A 48 -18.66 -19.39 31.36
CA TYR A 48 -18.77 -20.73 30.78
C TYR A 48 -19.20 -20.55 29.31
N ASP A 49 -18.37 -20.98 28.37
CA ASP A 49 -18.56 -20.95 26.90
C ASP A 49 -18.15 -19.70 26.10
N ALA A 50 -17.16 -18.93 26.56
CA ALA A 50 -16.41 -18.07 25.65
C ALA A 50 -15.44 -18.93 24.83
N LYS A 51 -15.95 -19.57 23.77
CA LYS A 51 -15.16 -20.14 22.66
C LYS A 51 -14.08 -19.10 22.33
N LYS A 52 -12.82 -19.40 22.68
CA LYS A 52 -11.70 -18.45 22.68
C LYS A 52 -11.74 -17.62 21.40
N LEU A 53 -12.27 -16.40 21.49
CA LEU A 53 -12.31 -15.48 20.36
C LEU A 53 -10.84 -15.28 19.95
N PRO A 54 -10.48 -15.39 18.65
CA PRO A 54 -9.12 -15.14 18.21
C PRO A 54 -8.68 -13.81 18.81
N ASN A 55 -7.50 -13.78 19.42
CA ASN A 55 -7.01 -12.50 19.90
C ASN A 55 -6.84 -11.59 18.66
N GLN A 56 -6.82 -10.29 18.88
CA GLN A 56 -6.75 -9.33 17.77
C GLN A 56 -5.58 -9.61 16.81
N GLN A 57 -4.44 -10.07 17.31
CA GLN A 57 -3.29 -10.43 16.49
C GLN A 57 -3.60 -11.63 15.57
N ASP A 58 -4.29 -12.65 16.09
CA ASP A 58 -4.71 -13.82 15.32
C ASP A 58 -5.67 -13.40 14.19
N ALA A 59 -6.63 -12.53 14.49
CA ALA A 59 -7.60 -12.05 13.49
C ALA A 59 -6.93 -11.25 12.36
N ILE A 60 -5.94 -10.42 12.70
CA ILE A 60 -5.17 -9.62 11.74
C ILE A 60 -4.30 -10.50 10.85
N PHE A 61 -3.64 -11.48 11.47
CA PHE A 61 -2.84 -12.44 10.74
C PHE A 61 -3.71 -13.25 9.78
N MET A 62 -4.87 -13.72 10.23
CA MET A 62 -5.84 -14.42 9.37
C MET A 62 -6.29 -13.54 8.21
N TYR A 63 -6.69 -12.30 8.47
CA TYR A 63 -7.14 -11.37 7.43
C TYR A 63 -6.04 -11.11 6.40
N SER A 64 -4.83 -10.74 6.84
CA SER A 64 -3.71 -10.49 5.93
C SER A 64 -3.30 -11.72 5.13
N THR A 65 -3.36 -12.91 5.74
CA THR A 65 -3.12 -14.19 5.05
C THR A 65 -4.16 -14.42 3.96
N MET A 66 -5.45 -14.27 4.28
CA MET A 66 -6.53 -14.42 3.31
C MET A 66 -6.42 -13.41 2.17
N THR A 67 -6.13 -12.13 2.47
CA THR A 67 -5.91 -11.10 1.45
C THR A 67 -4.76 -11.49 0.52
N LYS A 68 -3.62 -11.92 1.07
CA LYS A 68 -2.47 -12.37 0.29
C LYS A 68 -2.81 -13.57 -0.59
N GLU A 69 -3.52 -14.56 -0.06
CA GLU A 69 -3.93 -15.75 -0.81
C GLU A 69 -4.86 -15.38 -1.96
N ILE A 70 -5.91 -14.60 -1.69
CA ILE A 70 -6.87 -14.14 -2.70
C ILE A 70 -6.14 -13.42 -3.82
N ILE A 71 -5.30 -12.42 -3.50
CA ILE A 71 -4.52 -11.68 -4.50
C ILE A 71 -3.65 -12.61 -5.36
N CYS A 72 -3.04 -13.64 -4.76
CA CYS A 72 -2.16 -14.56 -5.47
C CYS A 72 -2.90 -15.54 -6.40
N ILE A 73 -4.17 -15.87 -6.12
CA ILE A 73 -4.97 -16.79 -6.94
C ILE A 73 -5.82 -16.08 -8.01
N MET A 74 -5.90 -14.75 -8.00
CA MET A 74 -6.63 -13.98 -9.02
C MET A 74 -5.99 -14.15 -10.39
N GLU A 75 -6.73 -14.71 -11.34
CA GLU A 75 -6.34 -14.82 -12.76
C GLU A 75 -7.06 -13.75 -13.58
N ASP A 76 -6.30 -12.84 -14.19
CA ASP A 76 -6.82 -11.89 -15.18
C ASP A 76 -5.70 -11.49 -16.14
N ASP A 77 -5.88 -11.80 -17.43
CA ASP A 77 -4.89 -11.57 -18.49
C ASP A 77 -4.87 -10.12 -18.98
N ASN A 78 -5.91 -9.31 -18.70
CA ASN A 78 -6.05 -7.95 -19.25
C ASN A 78 -5.64 -6.83 -18.27
N LEU A 79 -5.13 -7.17 -17.09
CA LEU A 79 -4.93 -6.19 -16.03
C LEU A 79 -3.67 -5.31 -16.18
N HIS A 80 -2.74 -5.67 -17.08
CA HIS A 80 -1.53 -4.85 -17.27
C HIS A 80 -1.90 -3.41 -17.67
N GLU A 81 -2.82 -3.25 -18.63
CA GLU A 81 -3.32 -1.94 -19.06
C GLU A 81 -4.02 -1.20 -17.90
N ASN A 82 -4.81 -1.92 -17.09
CA ASN A 82 -5.49 -1.36 -15.92
C ASN A 82 -4.53 -0.82 -14.84
N ILE A 83 -3.37 -1.46 -14.65
CA ILE A 83 -2.32 -0.97 -13.74
C ILE A 83 -1.73 0.33 -14.27
N ILE A 84 -1.38 0.36 -15.56
CA ILE A 84 -0.71 1.52 -16.17
C ILE A 84 -1.63 2.73 -16.13
N ASP A 85 -2.89 2.58 -16.51
CA ASP A 85 -3.87 3.66 -16.50
C ASP A 85 -4.15 4.16 -15.09
N PHE A 86 -4.25 3.26 -14.12
CA PHE A 86 -4.36 3.64 -12.71
C PHE A 86 -3.14 4.45 -12.27
N CYS A 87 -1.92 4.00 -12.57
CA CYS A 87 -0.70 4.71 -12.21
C CYS A 87 -0.61 6.09 -12.88
N ARG A 88 -0.92 6.19 -14.18
CA ARG A 88 -0.96 7.46 -14.92
C ARG A 88 -1.96 8.43 -14.28
N SER A 89 -3.12 7.95 -13.84
CA SER A 89 -4.12 8.78 -13.15
C SER A 89 -3.65 9.27 -11.77
N GLN A 90 -2.99 8.42 -10.98
CA GLN A 90 -2.47 8.78 -9.65
C GLN A 90 -1.32 9.79 -9.72
N TYR A 91 -0.50 9.68 -10.76
CA TYR A 91 0.71 10.50 -10.92
C TYR A 91 0.63 11.52 -12.06
N ALA A 92 -0.59 11.90 -12.48
CA ALA A 92 -0.82 12.77 -13.64
C ALA A 92 -0.04 14.10 -13.59
N ASN A 93 0.22 14.63 -12.40
CA ASN A 93 0.96 15.89 -12.21
C ASN A 93 2.47 15.70 -11.99
N ASN A 94 2.97 14.47 -11.99
CA ASN A 94 4.37 14.14 -11.74
C ASN A 94 5.02 13.56 -13.00
N ARG A 95 5.55 14.44 -13.85
CA ARG A 95 6.25 14.07 -15.11
C ARG A 95 7.37 13.06 -14.92
N HIS A 96 8.09 13.15 -13.79
CA HIS A 96 9.17 12.20 -13.52
C HIS A 96 8.63 10.78 -13.31
N VAL A 97 7.55 10.65 -12.53
CA VAL A 97 6.91 9.34 -12.30
C VAL A 97 6.22 8.83 -13.56
N LEU A 98 5.60 9.69 -14.37
CA LEU A 98 5.02 9.29 -15.65
C LEU A 98 6.05 8.63 -16.58
N ASN A 99 7.26 9.19 -16.68
CA ASN A 99 8.33 8.57 -17.46
C ASN A 99 8.73 7.18 -16.92
N LEU A 100 8.73 6.99 -15.59
CA LEU A 100 9.00 5.68 -14.99
C LEU A 100 7.87 4.68 -15.26
N ILE A 101 6.62 5.15 -15.30
CA ILE A 101 5.45 4.33 -15.67
C ILE A 101 5.56 3.90 -17.13
N ASP A 102 5.92 4.79 -18.03
CA ASP A 102 6.09 4.47 -19.46
C ASP A 102 7.29 3.53 -19.71
N GLU A 103 8.35 3.65 -18.90
CA GLU A 103 9.46 2.69 -18.91
C GLU A 103 9.00 1.32 -18.41
N PHE A 104 8.25 1.27 -17.31
CA PHE A 104 7.68 0.04 -16.80
C PHE A 104 6.76 -0.63 -17.82
N ASP A 105 5.84 0.13 -18.44
CA ASP A 105 4.89 -0.38 -19.45
C ASP A 105 5.61 -1.06 -20.63
N ARG A 106 6.67 -0.42 -21.14
CA ARG A 106 7.44 -0.92 -22.29
C ARG A 106 8.39 -2.06 -21.93
N ASP A 107 9.07 -1.96 -20.80
CA ASP A 107 10.23 -2.79 -20.47
C ASP A 107 9.93 -3.81 -19.36
N TYR A 108 8.67 -3.96 -18.91
CA TYR A 108 8.30 -4.82 -17.78
C TYR A 108 8.89 -6.23 -17.90
N ALA A 109 8.74 -6.87 -19.06
CA ALA A 109 9.19 -8.23 -19.32
C ALA A 109 10.72 -8.38 -19.47
N LEU A 110 11.47 -7.28 -19.60
CA LEU A 110 12.93 -7.30 -19.77
C LEU A 110 13.67 -7.49 -18.45
N TYR A 111 13.03 -7.18 -17.32
CA TYR A 111 13.61 -7.25 -15.99
C TYR A 111 12.76 -8.12 -15.07
N SER A 112 13.37 -8.63 -14.00
CA SER A 112 12.61 -9.42 -13.03
C SER A 112 11.70 -8.51 -12.17
N PRO A 113 10.58 -9.03 -11.66
CA PRO A 113 9.71 -8.31 -10.73
C PRO A 113 10.47 -7.70 -9.54
N ILE A 114 11.42 -8.42 -8.94
CA ILE A 114 12.25 -7.90 -7.84
C ILE A 114 13.07 -6.68 -8.25
N THR A 115 13.60 -6.62 -9.48
CA THR A 115 14.32 -5.43 -9.97
C THR A 115 13.41 -4.21 -10.01
N TRP A 116 12.17 -4.37 -10.50
CA TRP A 116 11.17 -3.31 -10.48
C TRP A 116 10.74 -2.90 -9.06
N TYR A 117 10.71 -3.86 -8.13
CA TYR A 117 10.34 -3.59 -6.73
C TYR A 117 11.45 -2.85 -5.96
N THR A 118 12.72 -3.19 -6.20
CA THR A 118 13.87 -2.67 -5.45
C THR A 118 14.41 -1.37 -6.01
N ARG A 119 14.08 -1.02 -7.26
CA ARG A 119 14.40 0.28 -7.85
C ARG A 119 13.63 1.39 -7.11
N ASP A 120 14.31 2.50 -6.82
CA ASP A 120 13.60 3.71 -6.35
C ASP A 120 12.68 4.20 -7.47
N GLY A 121 11.38 4.04 -7.25
CA GLY A 121 10.37 4.29 -8.26
C GLY A 121 8.97 4.28 -7.68
N PHE A 122 7.99 4.42 -8.57
CA PHE A 122 6.58 4.51 -8.19
C PHE A 122 6.05 3.20 -7.61
N LEU A 123 6.52 2.06 -8.13
CA LEU A 123 5.98 0.75 -7.82
C LEU A 123 6.28 0.33 -6.38
N TYR A 124 7.52 0.53 -5.92
CA TYR A 124 7.92 0.35 -4.51
C TYR A 124 7.04 1.20 -3.59
N LYS A 125 6.90 2.49 -3.88
CA LYS A 125 6.18 3.45 -3.03
C LYS A 125 4.69 3.10 -2.97
N MET A 126 4.09 2.82 -4.12
CA MET A 126 2.67 2.50 -4.25
C MET A 126 2.33 1.18 -3.55
N LEU A 127 3.10 0.11 -3.81
CA LEU A 127 2.82 -1.21 -3.24
C LEU A 127 3.03 -1.20 -1.71
N ASN A 128 4.13 -0.63 -1.20
CA ASN A 128 4.37 -0.59 0.24
C ASN A 128 3.35 0.30 0.97
N LYS A 129 2.92 1.39 0.36
CA LYS A 129 1.83 2.21 0.91
C LYS A 129 0.54 1.40 0.98
N ALA A 130 0.15 0.74 -0.11
CA ALA A 130 -1.07 -0.07 -0.17
C ALA A 130 -1.07 -1.20 0.85
N LEU A 131 0.07 -1.89 1.03
CA LEU A 131 0.23 -2.92 2.07
C LEU A 131 0.13 -2.34 3.49
N ARG A 132 0.76 -1.19 3.76
CA ARG A 132 0.77 -0.57 5.10
C ARG A 132 -0.61 -0.14 5.58
N ILE A 133 -1.41 0.42 4.68
CA ILE A 133 -2.76 0.90 4.99
C ILE A 133 -3.85 -0.11 4.59
N ASN A 134 -3.46 -1.27 4.06
CA ASN A 134 -4.35 -2.31 3.55
C ASN A 134 -5.38 -1.77 2.52
N ASP A 135 -4.91 -0.94 1.59
CA ASP A 135 -5.76 -0.43 0.51
C ASP A 135 -5.96 -1.52 -0.54
N ILE A 136 -7.13 -2.17 -0.50
CA ILE A 136 -7.47 -3.29 -1.36
C ILE A 136 -7.47 -2.86 -2.84
N LYS A 137 -7.81 -1.61 -3.16
CA LYS A 137 -7.97 -1.20 -4.56
C LYS A 137 -6.65 -1.23 -5.34
N PRO A 138 -5.54 -0.60 -4.89
CA PRO A 138 -4.23 -0.77 -5.51
C PRO A 138 -3.72 -2.21 -5.43
N LEU A 139 -3.98 -2.94 -4.34
CA LEU A 139 -3.53 -4.33 -4.21
C LEU A 139 -4.16 -5.26 -5.25
N VAL A 140 -5.47 -5.11 -5.49
CA VAL A 140 -6.18 -5.82 -6.55
C VAL A 140 -5.67 -5.38 -7.91
N LEU A 141 -5.56 -4.08 -8.18
CA LEU A 141 -5.03 -3.62 -9.47
C LEU A 141 -3.61 -4.17 -9.72
N LEU A 142 -2.77 -4.25 -8.70
CA LEU A 142 -1.40 -4.78 -8.79
C LEU A 142 -1.31 -6.31 -8.68
N HIS A 143 -2.42 -7.07 -8.66
CA HIS A 143 -2.38 -8.47 -8.26
C HIS A 143 -1.44 -9.32 -9.11
N ASN A 144 -1.38 -9.08 -10.43
CA ASN A 144 -0.47 -9.79 -11.33
C ASN A 144 1.00 -9.52 -10.99
N TYR A 145 1.34 -8.25 -10.73
CA TYR A 145 2.70 -7.89 -10.32
C TYR A 145 3.06 -8.48 -8.95
N ILE A 146 2.14 -8.41 -7.98
CA ILE A 146 2.33 -8.99 -6.64
C ILE A 146 2.54 -10.50 -6.73
N ARG A 147 1.78 -11.20 -7.59
CA ARG A 147 1.93 -12.63 -7.83
C ARG A 147 3.30 -12.97 -8.41
N HIS A 148 3.74 -12.26 -9.46
CA HIS A 148 5.07 -12.49 -10.04
C HIS A 148 6.19 -12.20 -9.03
N LEU A 149 6.07 -11.13 -8.25
CA LEU A 149 7.00 -10.79 -7.19
C LEU A 149 7.03 -11.88 -6.10
N HIS A 150 5.86 -12.37 -5.68
CA HIS A 150 5.75 -13.42 -4.68
C HIS A 150 6.36 -14.74 -5.15
N GLN A 151 6.10 -15.13 -6.40
CA GLN A 151 6.71 -16.31 -7.02
C GLN A 151 8.24 -16.19 -7.03
N GLN A 152 8.77 -15.05 -7.47
CA GLN A 152 10.20 -14.82 -7.49
C GLN A 152 10.82 -14.86 -6.08
N LEU A 153 10.11 -14.39 -5.05
CA LEU A 153 10.56 -14.44 -3.66
C LEU A 153 10.55 -15.86 -3.07
N ILE A 154 9.68 -16.75 -3.55
CA ILE A 154 9.64 -18.16 -3.11
C ILE A 154 10.80 -18.97 -3.74
N GLU A 155 11.25 -18.57 -4.93
CA GLU A 155 12.32 -19.25 -5.68
C GLU A 155 13.74 -18.88 -5.22
N LEU A 156 13.89 -17.86 -4.37
CA LEU A 156 15.17 -17.42 -3.78
C LEU A 156 15.53 -18.22 -2.52
#